data_AF-A0AA40VUS5-F1
#
_entry.id   AF-A0AA40VUS5-F1
#
_cell.length_a   1.000
_cell.length_b   1.000
_cell.length_c   1.000
_cell.angle_alpha   90.00
_cell.angle_beta   90.00
_cell.angle_gamma   90.00
#
_symmetry.space_group_name_H-M   'P 1'
#
loop_
_entity.id
_entity.type
_entity.pdbx_description
1 polymer ?
#
loop_
_entity_poly.entity_id
_entity_poly.type
_entity_poly.pdbx_seq_one_letter_code
_entity_poly.pdbx_strand_id
1 'polypeptide(L)'
;MYYGYRCYTKEDKPLGWLYTFDSNTEYAWTDKKLHWCKRWKTERGAKKHFDSYNNRWHFKSQGGYLKIELMPEFSQSQSSAKSNQQRWNEANRDALYQPQENYNQKRPIMSFRPKTELLEWLEEERYQDENGEVETDASLLNRKLEKLRQLEQKGF
;
A
#
# COMPACT_ATOMS: atom_id res chain seq x y z
N MET A 1 -6.24 4.03 13.05
CA MET A 1 -5.84 5.23 13.82
C MET A 1 -4.48 5.74 13.32
N TYR A 2 -4.33 7.06 13.11
CA TYR A 2 -3.08 7.69 12.64
C TYR A 2 -2.76 8.91 13.49
N TYR A 3 -1.46 9.23 13.61
CA TYR A 3 -0.95 10.48 14.16
C TYR A 3 -0.64 11.44 13.01
N GLY A 4 -0.95 12.71 13.16
CA GLY A 4 -0.66 13.75 12.18
C GLY A 4 -0.15 15.01 12.87
N TYR A 5 0.17 16.02 12.06
CA TYR A 5 0.53 17.34 12.58
C TYR A 5 -0.66 18.29 12.48
N ARG A 6 -1.19 18.71 13.63
CA ARG A 6 -2.19 19.77 13.74
C ARG A 6 -1.49 21.12 13.65
N CYS A 7 -1.96 21.98 12.76
CA CYS A 7 -1.44 23.32 12.53
C CYS A 7 -2.14 24.32 13.45
N TYR A 8 -1.33 25.16 14.08
CA TYR A 8 -1.76 26.27 14.91
C TYR A 8 -1.20 27.59 14.37
N THR A 9 -1.95 28.66 14.59
CA THR A 9 -1.45 30.04 14.43
C THR A 9 -0.56 30.43 15.63
N LYS A 10 0.13 31.58 15.52
CA LYS A 10 0.88 32.16 16.64
C LYS A 10 0.02 32.48 17.86
N GLU A 11 -1.27 32.73 17.64
CA GLU A 11 -2.29 33.04 18.67
C GLU A 11 -2.95 31.78 19.25
N ASP A 12 -2.36 30.60 19.02
CA ASP A 12 -2.88 29.31 19.47
C ASP A 12 -4.25 28.90 18.91
N LYS A 13 -4.68 29.54 17.81
CA LYS A 13 -5.90 29.13 17.10
C LYS A 13 -5.62 27.91 16.21
N PRO A 14 -6.40 26.81 16.33
CA PRO A 14 -6.25 25.64 15.48
C PRO A 14 -6.72 25.96 14.05
N LEU A 15 -5.94 25.52 13.06
CA LEU A 15 -6.24 25.74 11.63
C LEU A 15 -6.71 24.46 10.97
N GLY A 16 -5.91 23.41 11.04
CA GLY A 16 -6.22 22.12 10.43
C GLY A 16 -5.04 21.16 10.45
N TRP A 17 -5.00 20.21 9.51
CA TRP A 17 -3.93 19.20 9.43
C TRP A 17 -2.92 19.50 8.33
N LEU A 18 -1.63 19.40 8.65
CA LEU A 18 -0.55 19.69 7.72
C LEU A 18 -0.56 18.72 6.53
N TYR A 19 -0.48 19.26 5.32
CA TYR A 19 -0.15 18.52 4.11
C TYR A 19 0.95 19.23 3.32
N THR A 20 1.63 18.49 2.46
CA THR A 20 2.64 19.02 1.54
C THR A 20 2.27 18.68 0.13
N PHE A 21 2.57 19.57 -0.81
CA PHE A 21 2.47 19.27 -2.25
C PHE A 21 3.60 18.34 -2.69
N ASP A 22 3.50 17.78 -3.91
CA ASP A 22 4.36 16.68 -4.41
C ASP A 22 5.87 16.95 -4.34
N SER A 23 6.30 18.21 -4.35
CA SER A 23 7.69 18.62 -4.21
C SER A 23 8.21 18.66 -2.76
N ASN A 24 7.36 18.48 -1.75
CA ASN A 24 7.63 18.75 -0.33
C ASN A 24 8.18 20.17 -0.03
N THR A 25 8.09 21.10 -0.98
CA THR A 25 8.56 22.49 -0.81
C THR A 25 7.46 23.39 -0.28
N GLU A 26 6.21 23.09 -0.60
CA GLU A 26 5.05 23.88 -0.20
C GLU A 26 4.22 23.16 0.87
N TYR A 27 3.92 23.91 1.94
CA TYR A 27 3.21 23.44 3.14
C TYR A 27 1.84 24.08 3.24
N ALA A 28 0.77 23.34 3.44
CA ALA A 28 -0.54 23.91 3.66
C ALA A 28 -1.30 23.08 4.70
N TRP A 29 -2.50 23.51 5.05
CA TRP A 29 -3.35 22.78 5.99
C TRP A 29 -4.74 22.57 5.38
N THR A 30 -5.39 21.51 5.83
CA THR A 30 -6.79 21.22 5.47
C THR A 30 -7.47 20.50 6.61
N ASP A 31 -8.77 20.73 6.77
CA ASP A 31 -9.63 19.95 7.67
C ASP A 31 -10.57 18.99 6.92
N LYS A 32 -10.62 19.07 5.58
CA LYS A 32 -11.55 18.29 4.76
C LYS A 32 -10.89 17.07 4.13
N LYS A 33 -9.69 17.23 3.58
CA LYS A 33 -8.99 16.19 2.79
C LYS A 33 -7.87 15.52 3.59
N LEU A 34 -8.24 14.87 4.69
CA LEU A 34 -7.29 14.25 5.63
C LEU A 34 -6.39 13.16 5.00
N HIS A 35 -6.83 12.54 3.90
CA HIS A 35 -6.04 11.53 3.21
C HIS A 35 -4.78 12.08 2.51
N TRP A 36 -4.71 13.39 2.27
CA TRP A 36 -3.52 14.09 1.75
C TRP A 36 -2.56 14.56 2.84
N CYS A 37 -3.04 14.62 4.08
CA CYS A 37 -2.24 15.11 5.19
C CYS A 37 -1.12 14.13 5.56
N LYS A 38 -0.04 14.72 6.10
CA LYS A 38 1.07 13.95 6.63
C LYS A 38 0.59 13.12 7.82
N ARG A 39 0.81 11.80 7.76
CA ARG A 39 0.30 10.84 8.73
C ARG A 39 1.30 9.73 9.05
N TRP A 40 1.25 9.25 10.28
CA TRP A 40 2.10 8.17 10.80
C TRP A 40 1.26 7.15 11.56
N LYS A 41 1.64 5.87 11.46
CA LYS A 41 1.00 4.81 12.25
C LYS A 41 1.32 4.92 13.75
N THR A 42 2.43 5.57 14.11
CA THR A 42 2.92 5.68 15.48
C THR A 42 3.36 7.10 15.82
N GLU A 43 3.19 7.49 17.08
CA GLU A 43 3.62 8.79 17.59
C GLU A 43 5.15 8.98 17.46
N ARG A 44 5.93 7.90 17.73
CA ARG A 44 7.38 7.89 17.52
C ARG A 44 7.78 8.23 16.08
N GLY A 45 7.03 7.71 15.10
CA GLY A 45 7.27 8.00 13.69
C GLY A 45 7.05 9.48 13.35
N ALA A 46 6.01 10.09 13.93
CA ALA A 46 5.76 11.52 13.81
C ALA A 46 6.87 12.35 14.49
N LYS A 47 7.27 12.00 15.72
CA LYS A 47 8.33 12.71 16.45
C LYS A 47 9.65 12.79 15.68
N LYS A 48 10.04 11.71 14.97
CA LYS A 48 11.30 11.64 14.22
C LYS A 48 11.48 12.79 13.19
N HIS A 49 10.38 13.28 12.62
CA HIS A 49 10.43 14.32 11.58
C HIS A 49 9.87 15.66 12.03
N PHE A 50 9.35 15.74 13.26
CA PHE A 50 8.55 16.86 13.75
C PHE A 50 9.27 18.21 13.61
N ASP A 51 10.51 18.32 14.11
CA ASP A 51 11.24 19.59 14.13
C ASP A 51 11.43 20.18 12.73
N SER A 52 11.72 19.31 11.74
CA SER A 52 11.88 19.73 10.35
C SER A 52 10.59 20.34 9.79
N TYR A 53 9.45 19.68 10.05
CA TYR A 53 8.14 20.17 9.60
C TYR A 53 7.71 21.43 10.38
N ASN A 54 7.95 21.45 11.69
CA ASN A 54 7.57 22.56 12.55
C ASN A 54 8.32 23.84 12.20
N ASN A 55 9.63 23.75 11.96
CA ASN A 55 10.43 24.92 11.56
C ASN A 55 9.97 25.52 10.23
N ARG A 56 9.66 24.67 9.24
CA ARG A 56 9.15 25.13 7.93
C ARG A 56 7.75 25.72 8.05
N TRP A 57 6.90 25.11 8.86
CA TRP A 57 5.57 25.63 9.14
C TRP A 57 5.63 26.98 9.87
N HIS A 58 6.49 27.10 10.87
CA HIS A 58 6.70 28.34 11.62
C HIS A 58 7.14 29.49 10.72
N PHE A 59 8.08 29.23 9.80
CA PHE A 59 8.47 30.22 8.80
C PHE A 59 7.30 30.61 7.88
N LYS A 60 6.59 29.61 7.32
CA LYS A 60 5.49 29.88 6.37
C LYS A 60 4.30 30.60 7.00
N SER A 61 3.93 30.23 8.23
CA SER A 61 2.76 30.74 8.93
C SER A 61 3.04 31.98 9.77
N GLN A 62 4.23 32.59 9.62
CA GLN A 62 4.65 33.79 10.35
C GLN A 62 4.57 33.62 11.88
N GLY A 63 5.07 32.48 12.38
CA GLY A 63 5.15 32.18 13.80
C GLY A 63 4.09 31.21 14.33
N GLY A 64 3.31 30.57 13.46
CA GLY A 64 2.50 29.42 13.83
C GLY A 64 3.36 28.19 14.12
N TYR A 65 2.73 27.13 14.62
CA TYR A 65 3.45 25.95 15.07
C TYR A 65 2.61 24.68 14.89
N LEU A 66 3.24 23.52 15.06
CA LEU A 66 2.61 22.21 14.91
C LEU A 66 2.47 21.51 16.26
N LYS A 67 1.45 20.66 16.42
CA LYS A 67 1.36 19.66 17.48
C LYS A 67 1.12 18.28 16.87
N ILE A 68 1.68 17.25 17.49
CA ILE A 68 1.41 15.85 17.11
C ILE A 68 0.12 15.44 17.79
N GLU A 69 -0.89 15.11 16.99
CA GLU A 69 -2.22 14.75 17.50
C GLU A 69 -2.78 13.54 16.77
N LEU A 70 -3.74 12.88 17.41
CA LEU A 70 -4.50 11.79 16.82
C LEU A 70 -5.43 12.35 15.75
N MET A 71 -5.28 11.85 14.53
CA MET A 71 -6.14 12.25 13.42
C MET A 71 -7.54 11.64 13.57
N PRO A 72 -8.59 12.37 13.17
CA PRO A 72 -9.92 11.81 13.00
C PRO A 72 -9.90 10.59 12.09
N GLU A 73 -10.84 9.67 12.27
CA GLU A 73 -10.99 8.57 11.33
C GLU A 73 -11.46 9.10 9.97
N PHE A 74 -10.81 8.64 8.90
CA PHE A 74 -11.18 8.95 7.54
C PHE A 74 -11.03 7.71 6.67
N SER A 75 -11.98 7.51 5.76
CA SER A 75 -11.88 6.48 4.73
C SER A 75 -10.73 6.87 3.79
N GLN A 76 -9.66 6.08 3.77
CA GLN A 76 -8.71 6.16 2.66
C GLN A 76 -9.47 5.73 1.42
N SER A 77 -9.63 6.63 0.45
CA SER A 77 -9.98 6.22 -0.90
C SER A 77 -8.91 5.19 -1.30
N GLN A 78 -9.30 3.94 -1.51
CA GLN A 78 -8.41 2.94 -2.08
C GLN A 78 -7.87 3.53 -3.38
N SER A 79 -6.59 3.92 -3.40
CA SER A 79 -5.99 4.40 -4.63
C SER A 79 -5.92 3.20 -5.56
N SER A 80 -6.88 3.10 -6.48
CA SER A 80 -6.89 2.14 -7.59
C SER A 80 -5.73 2.36 -8.57
N ALA A 81 -4.90 3.39 -8.34
CA ALA A 81 -3.73 3.68 -9.13
C ALA A 81 -2.62 2.67 -8.82
N LYS A 82 -2.31 1.81 -9.81
CA LYS A 82 -1.12 0.96 -9.82
C LYS A 82 0.11 1.75 -9.36
N SER A 83 0.87 1.19 -8.42
CA SER A 83 2.13 1.76 -7.92
C SER A 83 3.08 2.06 -9.10
N ASN A 84 3.91 3.10 -8.98
CA ASN A 84 4.95 3.39 -9.97
C ASN A 84 5.85 2.18 -10.24
N GLN A 85 6.08 1.35 -9.22
CA GLN A 85 6.82 0.11 -9.36
C GLN A 85 6.05 -0.94 -10.17
N GLN A 86 4.73 -1.06 -9.99
CA GLN A 86 3.88 -1.95 -10.80
C GLN A 86 3.86 -1.50 -12.28
N ARG A 87 3.74 -0.19 -12.53
CA ARG A 87 3.78 0.36 -13.90
C ARG A 87 5.13 0.12 -14.57
N TRP A 88 6.22 0.27 -13.83
CA TRP A 88 7.56 0.01 -14.36
C TRP A 88 7.79 -1.48 -14.63
N ASN A 89 7.34 -2.37 -13.74
CA ASN A 89 7.42 -3.81 -13.92
C ASN A 89 6.61 -4.28 -15.13
N GLU A 90 5.42 -3.70 -15.36
CA GLU A 90 4.60 -3.98 -16.55
C GLU A 90 5.28 -3.51 -17.84
N ALA A 91 5.89 -2.32 -17.84
CA ALA A 91 6.58 -1.76 -19.00
C ALA A 91 7.95 -2.43 -19.30
N ASN A 92 8.58 -3.03 -18.30
CA ASN A 92 9.91 -3.67 -18.41
C ASN A 92 9.84 -5.18 -18.13
N ARG A 93 8.74 -5.81 -18.55
CA ARG A 93 8.49 -7.23 -18.32
C ARG A 93 9.64 -8.11 -18.83
N ASP A 94 10.16 -7.81 -20.02
CA ASP A 94 11.23 -8.58 -20.67
C ASP A 94 12.58 -8.45 -19.95
N ALA A 95 12.86 -7.27 -19.40
CA ALA A 95 14.09 -7.01 -18.64
C ALA A 95 14.11 -7.73 -17.28
N LEU A 96 12.95 -8.09 -16.74
CA LEU A 96 12.84 -8.95 -15.55
C LEU A 96 12.89 -10.43 -15.92
N TYR A 97 12.33 -10.79 -17.09
CA TYR A 97 12.20 -12.18 -17.52
C TYR A 97 13.55 -12.84 -17.82
N GLN A 98 14.45 -12.16 -18.55
CA GLN A 98 15.73 -12.76 -18.95
C GLN A 98 16.71 -13.03 -17.80
N PRO A 99 16.92 -12.09 -16.84
CA PRO A 99 17.74 -12.38 -15.66
C PRO A 99 17.13 -13.51 -14.81
N GLN A 100 15.80 -13.62 -14.80
CA GLN A 100 15.07 -14.63 -14.05
C GLN A 100 15.20 -16.03 -14.66
N GLU A 101 15.10 -16.16 -15.98
CA GLU A 101 15.39 -17.42 -16.70
C GLU A 101 16.84 -17.87 -16.50
N ASN A 102 17.79 -16.94 -16.62
CA ASN A 102 19.21 -17.22 -16.43
C ASN A 102 19.56 -17.62 -14.98
N TYR A 103 18.86 -17.06 -13.99
CA TYR A 103 19.01 -17.46 -12.59
C TYR A 103 18.42 -18.85 -12.34
N ASN A 104 17.25 -19.15 -12.91
CA ASN A 104 16.58 -20.45 -12.80
C ASN A 104 17.42 -21.59 -13.41
N GLN A 105 18.11 -21.35 -14.52
CA GLN A 105 19.05 -22.32 -15.11
C GLN A 105 20.24 -22.64 -14.19
N LYS A 106 20.72 -21.67 -13.43
CA LYS A 106 21.94 -21.80 -12.60
C LYS A 106 21.67 -22.32 -11.18
N ARG A 107 20.44 -22.18 -10.68
CA ARG A 107 20.04 -22.66 -9.35
C ARG A 107 18.61 -23.21 -9.43
N PRO A 108 18.42 -24.52 -9.60
CA PRO A 108 17.11 -25.15 -9.48
C PRO A 108 16.72 -25.18 -8.00
N ILE A 109 16.47 -24.01 -7.41
CA ILE A 109 15.81 -23.91 -6.13
C ILE A 109 14.37 -24.34 -6.40
N MET A 110 13.93 -25.38 -5.70
CA MET A 110 12.57 -25.93 -5.65
C MET A 110 11.53 -24.91 -5.14
N SER A 111 11.59 -23.65 -5.55
CA SER A 111 10.49 -22.72 -5.36
C SER A 111 9.41 -23.09 -6.36
N PHE A 112 8.33 -23.70 -5.89
CA PHE A 112 7.14 -23.95 -6.67
C PHE A 112 6.66 -22.62 -7.28
N ARG A 113 6.87 -22.47 -8.59
CA ARG A 113 6.42 -21.33 -9.38
C ARG A 113 5.61 -21.90 -10.56
N PRO A 114 4.28 -21.82 -10.52
CA PRO A 114 3.43 -22.32 -11.60
C PRO A 114 3.78 -21.63 -12.92
N LYS A 115 3.68 -22.35 -14.03
CA LYS A 115 3.75 -21.75 -15.38
C LYS A 115 2.62 -20.73 -15.54
N THR A 116 2.80 -19.75 -16.43
CA THR A 116 1.77 -18.74 -16.72
C THR A 116 0.45 -19.38 -17.15
N GLU A 117 0.49 -20.42 -17.98
CA GLU A 117 -0.67 -21.22 -18.40
C GLU A 117 -1.42 -21.83 -17.20
N LEU A 118 -0.70 -22.29 -16.17
CA LEU A 118 -1.29 -22.82 -14.94
C LEU A 118 -1.95 -21.72 -14.11
N LEU A 119 -1.39 -20.50 -14.11
CA LEU A 119 -1.99 -19.36 -13.42
C LEU A 119 -3.28 -18.91 -14.11
N GLU A 120 -3.28 -18.83 -15.44
CA GLU A 120 -4.47 -18.50 -16.23
C GLU A 120 -5.57 -19.54 -16.03
N TRP A 121 -5.23 -20.84 -16.09
CA TRP A 121 -6.18 -21.91 -15.79
C TRP A 121 -6.73 -21.85 -14.35
N LEU A 122 -5.89 -21.49 -13.37
CA LEU A 122 -6.34 -21.32 -11.98
C LEU A 122 -7.32 -20.14 -11.83
N GLU A 123 -7.12 -19.06 -12.57
CA GLU A 123 -8.04 -17.92 -12.59
C GLU A 123 -9.40 -18.27 -13.21
N GLU A 124 -9.41 -19.03 -14.32
CA GLU A 124 -10.64 -19.50 -14.96
C GLU A 124 -11.46 -20.44 -14.05
N GLU A 125 -10.78 -21.20 -13.19
CA GLU A 125 -11.40 -22.16 -12.29
C GLU A 125 -11.95 -21.53 -11.00
N ARG A 126 -11.74 -20.22 -10.77
CA ARG A 126 -12.24 -19.54 -9.57
C ARG A 126 -13.76 -19.50 -9.57
N TYR A 127 -14.32 -19.78 -8.39
CA TYR A 127 -15.75 -19.59 -8.18
C TYR A 127 -16.05 -18.16 -7.72
N GLN A 128 -17.26 -17.73 -8.02
CA GLN A 128 -17.85 -16.55 -7.40
C GLN A 128 -18.75 -17.02 -6.27
N ASP A 129 -18.58 -16.41 -5.10
CA ASP A 129 -19.45 -16.64 -3.96
C ASP A 129 -20.85 -16.06 -4.24
N GLU A 130 -21.84 -16.42 -3.41
CA GLU A 130 -23.23 -15.93 -3.53
C GLU A 130 -23.35 -14.40 -3.49
N ASN A 131 -22.34 -13.72 -2.93
CA ASN A 131 -22.24 -12.27 -2.87
C ASN A 131 -21.56 -11.63 -4.11
N GLY A 132 -21.17 -12.44 -5.11
CA GLY A 132 -20.44 -12.00 -6.30
C GLY A 132 -18.95 -11.72 -6.07
N GLU A 133 -18.42 -12.05 -4.89
CA GLU A 133 -16.99 -11.94 -4.58
C GLU A 133 -16.22 -13.15 -5.14
N VAL A 134 -14.99 -12.90 -5.60
CA VAL A 134 -14.14 -13.93 -6.21
C VAL A 134 -13.47 -14.75 -5.12
N GLU A 135 -13.48 -16.08 -5.28
CA GLU A 135 -12.81 -17.04 -4.38
C GLU A 135 -11.36 -16.64 -4.10
N THR A 136 -10.93 -16.68 -2.83
CA THR A 136 -9.56 -16.35 -2.44
C THR A 136 -8.54 -17.40 -2.91
N ASP A 137 -7.27 -17.00 -3.07
CA ASP A 137 -6.17 -17.89 -3.51
C ASP A 137 -6.02 -19.13 -2.62
N ALA A 138 -6.16 -18.94 -1.31
CA ALA A 138 -6.04 -20.03 -0.34
C ALA A 138 -7.19 -21.05 -0.48
N SER A 139 -8.42 -20.57 -0.70
CA SER A 139 -9.60 -21.42 -0.91
C SER A 139 -9.46 -22.27 -2.18
N LEU A 140 -9.06 -21.62 -3.28
CA LEU A 140 -8.83 -22.29 -4.56
C LEU A 140 -7.76 -23.38 -4.44
N LEU A 141 -6.61 -23.06 -3.83
CA LEU A 141 -5.52 -24.03 -3.66
C LEU A 141 -5.94 -25.22 -2.81
N ASN A 142 -6.62 -24.98 -1.68
CA ASN A 142 -7.12 -26.05 -0.82
C ASN A 142 -8.12 -26.95 -1.55
N ARG A 143 -9.02 -26.38 -2.35
CA ARG A 143 -9.99 -27.15 -3.16
C ARG A 143 -9.29 -28.04 -4.20
N LYS A 144 -8.24 -27.53 -4.87
CA LYS A 144 -7.47 -28.31 -5.84
C LYS A 144 -6.66 -29.41 -5.18
N LEU A 145 -6.01 -29.13 -4.05
CA LEU A 145 -5.28 -30.13 -3.27
C LEU A 145 -6.21 -31.23 -2.74
N GLU A 146 -7.39 -30.87 -2.28
CA GLU A 146 -8.41 -31.84 -1.83
C GLU A 146 -8.89 -32.73 -2.97
N LYS A 147 -9.13 -32.16 -4.17
CA LYS A 147 -9.45 -32.93 -5.37
C LYS A 147 -8.33 -33.88 -5.75
N LEU A 148 -7.08 -33.43 -5.73
CA LEU A 148 -5.91 -34.27 -6.00
C LEU A 148 -5.82 -35.42 -4.99
N ARG A 149 -5.97 -35.13 -3.70
CA ARG A 149 -6.02 -36.14 -2.63
C ARG A 149 -7.09 -37.19 -2.89
N GLN A 150 -8.30 -36.78 -3.28
CA GLN A 150 -9.39 -37.69 -3.58
C GLN A 150 -9.11 -38.54 -4.83
N LEU A 151 -8.46 -37.99 -5.85
CA LEU A 151 -8.05 -38.74 -7.04
C LEU A 151 -6.97 -39.78 -6.71
N GLU A 152 -5.99 -39.43 -5.88
CA GLU A 152 -4.98 -40.38 -5.39
C GLU A 152 -5.60 -41.49 -4.53
N GLN A 153 -6.54 -41.14 -3.64
CA GLN A 153 -7.22 -42.11 -2.76
C GLN A 153 -8.19 -43.03 -3.51
N LYS A 154 -8.77 -42.57 -4.62
CA LYS A 154 -9.68 -43.39 -5.45
C LYS A 154 -8.94 -44.41 -6.32
N GLY A 155 -7.61 -44.41 -6.29
CA GLY A 155 -6.79 -45.33 -7.07
C GLY A 155 -6.77 -44.94 -8.54
N PHE A 156 -5.58 -44.70 -9.06
CA PHE A 156 -5.27 -45.18 -10.40
C PHE A 156 -5.07 -46.70 -10.35
#